data_AF-A0A7C6Z0N9-F1
#
_entry.id   AF-A0A7C6Z0N9-F1
#
_cell.length_a   1.000
_cell.length_b   1.000
_cell.length_c   1.000
_cell.angle_alpha   90.00
_cell.angle_beta   90.00
_cell.angle_gamma   90.00
#
_symmetry.space_group_name_H-M   'P 1'
#
loop_
_entity.id
_entity.type
_entity.pdbx_description
1 polymer ?
#
loop_
_entity_poly.entity_id
_entity_poly.type
_entity_poly.pdbx_seq_one_letter_code
_entity_poly.pdbx_strand_id
1 'polypeptide(L)'
;MDLALNVTLVGLFVVFSALIILSVLISVSSKVFSIRIPRNKKATNNSNTDKIDQPVNNNTTTANNPQNESELIAVLTAAVMASMQQTPDFKIRIKSFRRIHKDSSAWSTAGIAEQISNRF
;
A
#
# COMPACT_ATOMS: atom_id res chain seq x y z
N MET A 1 -0.54 60.53 3.16
CA MET A 1 -1.36 59.38 2.72
C MET A 1 -0.51 58.31 2.03
N ASP A 2 0.70 58.67 1.56
CA ASP A 2 1.57 57.82 0.73
C ASP A 2 2.18 56.64 1.47
N LEU A 3 2.51 56.80 2.75
CA LEU A 3 3.11 55.71 3.55
C LEU A 3 2.15 54.53 3.74
N ALA A 4 0.85 54.82 3.96
CA ALA A 4 -0.17 53.80 4.14
C ALA A 4 -0.45 53.03 2.84
N LEU A 5 -0.49 53.72 1.69
CA LEU A 5 -0.67 53.09 0.38
C LEU A 5 0.53 52.21 0.01
N ASN A 6 1.77 52.66 0.29
CA ASN A 6 2.95 51.86 0.02
C ASN A 6 3.00 50.59 0.89
N VAL A 7 2.67 50.71 2.18
CA VAL A 7 2.63 49.56 3.10
C VAL A 7 1.60 48.52 2.67
N THR A 8 0.38 48.94 2.29
CA THR A 8 -0.66 47.99 1.88
C THR A 8 -0.34 47.33 0.54
N LEU A 9 0.26 48.07 -0.40
CA LEU A 9 0.69 47.54 -1.69
C LEU A 9 1.83 46.53 -1.53
N VAL A 10 2.81 46.82 -0.68
CA VAL A 10 3.90 45.88 -0.35
C VAL A 10 3.36 44.65 0.38
N GLY A 11 2.44 44.82 1.33
CA GLY A 11 1.79 43.71 2.04
C GLY A 11 0.98 42.81 1.09
N LEU A 12 0.20 43.39 0.19
CA LEU A 12 -0.54 42.64 -0.83
C LEU A 12 0.43 41.85 -1.74
N PHE A 13 1.51 42.49 -2.17
CA PHE A 13 2.52 41.87 -3.03
C PHE A 13 3.22 40.70 -2.34
N VAL A 14 3.57 40.84 -1.06
CA VAL A 14 4.25 39.78 -0.30
C VAL A 14 3.34 38.56 -0.10
N VAL A 15 2.05 38.77 0.20
CA VAL A 15 1.09 37.68 0.35
C VAL A 15 0.85 36.97 -0.97
N PHE A 16 0.71 37.72 -2.07
CA PHE A 16 0.54 37.15 -3.41
C PHE A 16 1.77 36.33 -3.82
N SER A 17 2.97 36.84 -3.57
CA SER A 17 4.23 36.14 -3.83
C SER A 17 4.37 34.87 -3.00
N ALA A 18 3.99 34.89 -1.71
CA ALA A 18 4.03 33.73 -0.84
C ALA A 18 3.11 32.60 -1.35
N LEU A 19 1.90 32.93 -1.82
CA LEU A 19 0.98 31.96 -2.42
C LEU A 19 1.52 31.36 -3.73
N ILE A 20 2.14 32.19 -4.59
CA ILE A 20 2.81 31.71 -5.81
C ILE A 20 3.94 30.74 -5.46
N ILE A 21 4.81 31.09 -4.50
CA ILE A 21 5.95 30.26 -4.10
C ILE A 21 5.46 28.91 -3.59
N LEU A 22 4.42 28.89 -2.76
CA LEU A 22 3.87 27.67 -2.18
C LEU A 22 3.25 26.77 -3.26
N SER A 23 2.53 27.36 -4.20
CA SER A 23 1.96 26.66 -5.36
C SER A 23 3.03 26.05 -6.25
N VAL A 24 4.13 26.77 -6.51
CA VAL A 24 5.26 26.24 -7.29
C VAL A 24 5.92 25.07 -6.57
N LEU A 25 6.11 25.16 -5.25
CA LEU A 25 6.71 24.08 -4.45
C LEU A 25 5.90 22.78 -4.52
N ILE A 26 4.57 22.88 -4.45
CA ILE A 26 3.67 21.72 -4.58
C ILE A 26 3.71 21.13 -6.00
N SER A 27 3.77 22.00 -7.01
CA SER A 27 3.78 21.61 -8.43
C SER A 27 5.09 20.91 -8.81
N VAL A 28 6.23 21.42 -8.34
CA VAL A 28 7.54 20.80 -8.55
C VAL A 28 7.60 19.44 -7.87
N SER A 29 7.16 19.34 -6.61
CA SER A 29 7.11 18.07 -5.89
C SER A 29 6.24 17.03 -6.61
N SER A 30 5.07 17.45 -7.12
CA SER A 30 4.16 16.61 -7.90
C SER A 30 4.79 16.17 -9.25
N LYS A 31 5.45 17.08 -9.96
CA LYS A 31 6.08 16.79 -11.25
C LYS A 31 7.32 15.88 -11.10
N VAL A 32 8.11 16.04 -10.04
CA VAL A 32 9.24 15.15 -9.73
C VAL A 32 8.74 13.74 -9.37
N PHE A 33 7.64 13.61 -8.64
CA PHE A 33 7.02 12.31 -8.36
C PHE A 33 6.46 11.66 -9.64
N SER A 34 5.86 12.47 -10.53
CA SER A 34 5.38 12.02 -11.84
C SER A 34 6.49 11.57 -12.79
N ILE A 35 7.70 12.12 -12.65
CA ILE A 35 8.88 11.71 -13.43
C ILE A 35 9.39 10.32 -12.98
N ARG A 36 9.25 9.97 -11.70
CA ARG A 36 9.69 8.67 -11.14
C ARG A 36 8.67 7.55 -11.25
N ILE A 37 7.45 7.86 -11.70
CA ILE A 37 6.43 6.85 -11.98
C ILE A 37 6.31 6.77 -13.50
N PRO A 38 6.82 5.70 -14.15
CA PRO A 38 6.50 5.48 -15.54
C PRO A 38 4.98 5.36 -15.63
N ARG A 39 4.36 6.40 -16.18
CA ARG A 39 2.94 6.41 -16.53
C ARG A 39 2.79 5.35 -17.60
N ASN A 40 2.48 4.10 -17.20
CA ASN A 40 2.09 3.06 -18.13
C ASN A 40 0.76 3.50 -18.73
N LYS A 41 0.88 4.25 -19.83
CA LYS A 41 -0.18 4.57 -20.74
C LYS A 41 -0.62 3.23 -21.29
N LYS A 42 -1.72 2.69 -20.76
CA LYS A 42 -2.40 1.53 -21.33
C LYS A 42 -2.64 1.81 -22.80
N ALA A 43 -1.82 1.19 -23.64
CA ALA A 43 -2.09 1.01 -25.05
C ALA A 43 -2.71 -0.37 -25.19
N THR A 44 -4.00 -0.39 -25.51
CA THR A 44 -4.66 -1.52 -26.15
C THR A 44 -3.91 -1.85 -27.44
N ASN A 45 -3.25 -3.01 -27.53
CA ASN A 45 -3.39 -3.96 -28.65
C ASN A 45 -2.63 -5.28 -28.38
N ASN A 46 -3.18 -6.37 -28.89
CA ASN A 46 -2.72 -7.76 -28.90
C ASN A 46 -1.23 -7.97 -29.25
N SER A 47 -0.61 -8.99 -28.63
CA SER A 47 -0.13 -10.20 -29.34
C SER A 47 0.67 -11.11 -28.40
N ASN A 48 0.42 -12.42 -28.53
CA ASN A 48 1.12 -13.55 -27.93
C ASN A 48 2.65 -13.51 -28.15
N THR A 49 3.44 -14.12 -27.24
CA THR A 49 4.39 -15.24 -27.50
C THR A 49 5.29 -15.53 -26.28
N ASP A 50 4.99 -16.66 -25.62
CA ASP A 50 5.85 -17.79 -25.21
C ASP A 50 7.34 -17.62 -24.75
N LYS A 51 7.58 -18.23 -23.55
CA LYS A 51 8.73 -18.98 -22.96
C LYS A 51 10.08 -18.33 -22.63
N ILE A 52 10.59 -18.67 -21.42
CA ILE A 52 11.88 -19.34 -21.14
C ILE A 52 11.94 -19.78 -19.65
N ASP A 53 12.54 -20.96 -19.41
CA ASP A 53 12.56 -21.83 -18.22
C ASP A 53 13.63 -21.53 -17.12
N GLN A 54 13.23 -21.79 -15.85
CA GLN A 54 13.94 -22.39 -14.67
C GLN A 54 15.18 -21.74 -13.97
N PRO A 55 15.53 -22.10 -12.70
CA PRO A 55 14.82 -22.85 -11.63
C PRO A 55 14.87 -22.18 -10.22
N VAL A 56 13.78 -22.19 -9.45
CA VAL A 56 13.85 -22.12 -7.96
C VAL A 56 12.74 -22.99 -7.39
N ASN A 57 13.16 -24.07 -6.73
CA ASN A 57 12.31 -24.89 -5.88
C ASN A 57 12.04 -24.11 -4.58
N ASN A 58 10.77 -23.88 -4.25
CA ASN A 58 10.19 -24.09 -2.92
C ASN A 58 8.69 -23.73 -2.95
N ASN A 59 7.88 -24.76 -3.22
CA ASN A 59 6.52 -24.95 -2.74
C ASN A 59 5.48 -23.85 -3.03
N THR A 60 5.25 -23.52 -4.29
CA THR A 60 4.01 -22.85 -4.72
C THR A 60 3.24 -23.67 -5.74
N THR A 61 3.07 -24.96 -5.45
CA THR A 61 2.03 -25.76 -6.10
C THR A 61 1.09 -26.27 -5.02
N THR A 62 0.38 -25.36 -4.36
CA THR A 62 -0.93 -25.75 -3.86
C THR A 62 -1.86 -25.61 -5.04
N ALA A 63 -1.92 -26.69 -5.81
CA ALA A 63 -3.10 -27.04 -6.57
C ALA A 63 -4.33 -26.69 -5.74
N ASN A 64 -5.37 -26.18 -6.40
CA ASN A 64 -6.68 -25.85 -5.84
C ASN A 64 -7.35 -27.15 -5.32
N ASN A 65 -6.76 -27.74 -4.29
CA ASN A 65 -7.17 -28.98 -3.65
C ASN A 65 -8.04 -28.57 -2.46
N PRO A 66 -9.32 -28.94 -2.44
CA PRO A 66 -10.25 -28.55 -1.38
C PRO A 66 -9.77 -28.94 0.04
N GLN A 67 -8.88 -29.93 0.16
CA GLN A 67 -8.28 -30.30 1.45
C GLN A 67 -7.46 -29.15 2.06
N ASN A 68 -6.62 -28.46 1.26
CA ASN A 68 -5.80 -27.35 1.74
C ASN A 68 -6.65 -26.16 2.20
N GLU A 69 -7.78 -25.89 1.54
CA GLU A 69 -8.69 -24.83 1.95
C GLU A 69 -9.33 -25.14 3.31
N SER A 70 -9.70 -26.42 3.55
CA SER A 70 -10.27 -26.85 4.82
C SER A 70 -9.29 -26.76 5.98
N GLU A 71 -8.02 -27.12 5.75
CA GLU A 71 -6.94 -26.98 6.72
C GLU A 71 -6.69 -25.50 7.06
N LEU A 72 -6.66 -24.62 6.05
CA LEU A 72 -6.50 -23.18 6.25
C LEU A 72 -7.66 -22.58 7.06
N ILE A 73 -8.90 -22.99 6.79
CA ILE A 73 -10.07 -22.56 7.55
C ILE A 73 -9.97 -23.05 9.01
N ALA A 74 -9.52 -24.28 9.25
CA ALA A 74 -9.36 -24.82 10.60
C ALA A 74 -8.31 -24.03 11.41
N VAL A 75 -7.13 -23.78 10.83
CA VAL A 75 -6.06 -23.00 11.48
C VAL A 75 -6.50 -21.56 11.72
N LEU A 76 -7.17 -20.93 10.74
CA LEU A 76 -7.69 -19.57 10.90
C LEU A 76 -8.76 -19.51 12.01
N THR A 77 -9.65 -20.50 12.08
CA THR A 77 -10.66 -20.58 13.15
C THR A 77 -9.98 -20.71 14.52
N ALA A 78 -8.98 -21.58 14.63
CA ALA A 78 -8.22 -21.76 15.87
C ALA A 78 -7.50 -20.47 16.30
N ALA A 79 -6.84 -19.79 15.35
CA ALA A 79 -6.15 -18.52 15.61
C ALA A 79 -7.11 -17.41 16.08
N VAL A 80 -8.29 -17.29 15.45
CA VAL A 80 -9.32 -16.33 15.86
C VAL A 80 -9.83 -16.65 17.26
N MET A 81 -10.14 -17.92 17.55
CA MET A 81 -10.57 -18.34 18.89
C MET A 81 -9.50 -18.04 19.94
N ALA A 82 -8.23 -18.31 19.64
CA ALA A 82 -7.11 -17.99 20.54
C ALA A 82 -6.94 -16.48 20.75
N SER A 83 -7.11 -15.68 19.69
CA SER A 83 -7.01 -14.21 19.77
C SER A 83 -8.11 -13.58 20.60
N MET A 84 -9.28 -14.20 20.70
CA MET A 84 -10.41 -13.69 21.48
C MET A 84 -10.33 -14.06 22.97
N GLN A 85 -9.31 -14.82 23.39
CA GLN A 85 -9.08 -15.31 24.77
C GLN A 85 -10.30 -15.96 25.46
N GLN A 86 -11.35 -16.30 24.71
CA GLN A 86 -12.61 -16.81 25.27
C GLN A 86 -13.15 -17.91 24.37
N THR A 87 -13.68 -18.98 24.96
CA THR A 87 -14.51 -19.96 24.25
C THR A 87 -15.80 -19.24 23.84
N PRO A 88 -16.01 -18.93 22.55
CA PRO A 88 -17.21 -18.23 22.15
C PRO A 88 -18.41 -19.15 22.39
N ASP A 89 -19.45 -18.63 23.05
CA ASP A 89 -20.74 -19.31 23.22
C ASP A 89 -21.52 -19.42 21.89
N PHE A 90 -20.91 -18.96 20.79
CA PHE A 90 -21.46 -18.97 19.44
C PHE A 90 -20.49 -19.63 18.45
N LYS A 91 -21.05 -20.30 17.45
CA LYS A 91 -20.29 -21.01 16.41
C LYS A 91 -19.66 -20.02 15.42
N ILE A 92 -18.35 -19.83 15.50
CA ILE A 92 -17.58 -19.03 14.53
C ILE A 92 -17.40 -19.83 13.23
N ARG A 93 -17.69 -19.19 12.08
CA ARG A 93 -17.48 -19.76 10.74
C ARG A 93 -16.84 -18.73 9.81
N ILE A 94 -15.76 -19.10 9.12
CA ILE A 94 -15.16 -18.26 8.08
C ILE A 94 -15.93 -18.45 6.78
N LYS A 95 -16.54 -17.37 6.28
CA LYS A 95 -17.31 -17.37 5.02
C LYS A 95 -16.45 -17.07 3.79
N SER A 96 -15.42 -16.25 3.95
CA SER A 96 -14.52 -15.84 2.88
C SER A 96 -13.18 -15.44 3.47
N PHE A 97 -12.10 -15.80 2.79
CA PHE A 97 -10.76 -15.34 3.08
C PHE A 97 -10.06 -15.00 1.77
N ARG A 98 -9.18 -13.99 1.82
CA ARG A 98 -8.32 -13.62 0.69
C ARG A 98 -6.91 -13.52 1.21
N ARG A 99 -5.99 -14.24 0.56
CA ARG A 99 -4.56 -14.05 0.81
C ARG A 99 -4.13 -12.71 0.21
N ILE A 100 -3.57 -11.85 1.04
CA ILE A 100 -2.89 -10.64 0.56
C ILE A 100 -1.50 -11.06 0.06
N HIS A 101 -1.14 -10.65 -1.15
CA HIS A 101 0.20 -10.85 -1.68
C HIS A 101 1.16 -9.96 -0.89
N LYS A 102 2.35 -10.47 -0.59
CA LYS A 102 3.39 -9.75 0.16
C LYS A 102 4.15 -8.80 -0.77
N ASP A 103 3.43 -7.95 -1.50
CA ASP A 103 3.98 -6.87 -2.32
C ASP A 103 4.13 -5.60 -1.46
N SER A 104 4.51 -5.78 -0.19
CA SER A 104 4.70 -4.69 0.76
C SER A 104 6.05 -4.02 0.51
N SER A 105 6.08 -2.69 0.55
CA SER A 105 7.33 -1.93 0.45
C SER A 105 8.34 -2.38 1.53
N ALA A 106 9.63 -2.11 1.29
CA ALA A 106 10.68 -2.41 2.26
C ALA A 106 10.38 -1.81 3.65
N TRP A 107 9.77 -0.61 3.69
CA TRP A 107 9.35 0.04 4.94
C TRP A 107 8.28 -0.76 5.68
N SER A 108 7.21 -1.17 4.99
CA SER A 108 6.13 -1.93 5.64
C SER A 108 6.63 -3.27 6.19
N THR A 109 7.56 -3.91 5.47
CA THR A 109 8.16 -5.18 5.92
C THR A 109 9.04 -4.96 7.16
N ALA A 110 9.85 -3.91 7.20
CA ALA A 110 10.71 -3.58 8.33
C ALA A 110 9.90 -3.26 9.60
N GLY A 111 8.84 -2.45 9.48
CA GLY A 111 7.99 -2.11 10.63
C GLY A 111 7.24 -3.33 11.21
N ILE A 112 6.79 -4.25 10.36
CA ILE A 112 6.16 -5.50 10.82
C ILE A 112 7.19 -6.39 11.53
N ALA A 113 8.40 -6.51 10.98
CA ALA A 113 9.47 -7.32 11.58
C ALA A 113 9.86 -6.82 12.98
N GLU A 114 9.99 -5.51 13.15
CA GLU A 114 10.28 -4.87 14.44
C GLU A 114 9.17 -5.11 15.48
N GLN A 115 7.90 -4.97 15.08
CA GLN A 115 6.77 -5.24 15.98
C GLN A 115 6.70 -6.70 16.42
N ILE A 116 7.03 -7.63 15.53
CA ILE A 116 7.06 -9.06 15.85
C ILE A 116 8.23 -9.37 16.79
N SER A 117 9.42 -8.83 16.53
CA SER A 117 10.58 -9.05 17.43
C SER A 117 10.37 -8.46 18.82
N ASN A 118 9.63 -7.35 18.93
CA ASN A 118 9.40 -6.67 20.20
C ASN A 118 8.21 -7.22 21.01
N ARG A 119 7.47 -8.21 20.47
CA ARG A 119 6.33 -8.85 21.14
C ARG A 119 6.66 -10.22 21.73
N PHE A 120 7.89 -10.70 21.55
CA PHE A 120 8.47 -11.86 22.22
C PHE A 120 9.52 -11.39 23.23
#